data_AF-A0A6A4PXX9-F1
#
_entry.id   AF-A0A6A4PXX9-F1
#
_cell.length_a   1.000
_cell.length_b   1.000
_cell.length_c   1.000
_cell.angle_alpha   90.00
_cell.angle_beta   90.00
_cell.angle_gamma   90.00
#
_symmetry.space_group_name_H-M   'P 1'
#
loop_
_entity.id
_entity.type
_entity.pdbx_description
1 polymer ?
#
loop_
_entity_poly.entity_id
_entity_poly.type
_entity_poly.pdbx_seq_one_letter_code
_entity_poly.pdbx_strand_id
1 'polypeptide(L)'
;MKTHDVNFSYRPESLFAKIFSYNATDIEFSQYGDYWRQVRKICTVKLLSAKRVQSFRFIREEEVSKVAKIICGSEGSIVNMSSMISSLLRKEFS
;
A
#
# COMPACT_ATOMS: atom_id res chain seq x y z
N MET A 1 -6.03 -22.61 5.76
CA MET A 1 -6.57 -21.61 4.81
C MET A 1 -5.61 -21.40 3.63
N LYS A 2 -5.19 -22.49 2.95
CA LYS A 2 -4.26 -22.43 1.79
C LYS A 2 -4.69 -23.33 0.62
N THR A 3 -5.71 -24.15 0.83
CA THR A 3 -6.06 -25.28 -0.05
C THR A 3 -6.58 -24.83 -1.42
N HIS A 4 -7.12 -23.61 -1.51
CA HIS A 4 -7.67 -23.06 -2.76
C HIS A 4 -7.11 -21.70 -3.14
N ASP A 5 -6.07 -21.21 -2.46
CA ASP A 5 -5.49 -19.88 -2.75
C ASP A 5 -5.05 -19.78 -4.22
N VAL A 6 -4.46 -20.85 -4.76
CA VAL A 6 -4.04 -20.90 -6.17
C VAL A 6 -5.23 -20.78 -7.11
N ASN A 7 -6.35 -21.46 -6.80
CA ASN A 7 -7.56 -21.46 -7.63
C ASN A 7 -8.18 -20.05 -7.70
N PHE A 8 -8.09 -19.27 -6.63
CA PHE A 8 -8.61 -17.89 -6.57
C PHE A 8 -7.57 -16.82 -6.91
N SER A 9 -6.31 -17.19 -7.12
CA SER A 9 -5.25 -16.25 -7.49
C SER A 9 -5.15 -16.00 -8.99
N TYR A 10 -5.96 -16.70 -9.80
CA TYR A 10 -6.00 -16.48 -11.24
C TYR A 10 -6.52 -15.07 -11.55
N ARG A 11 -5.74 -14.30 -12.31
CA ARG A 11 -6.13 -12.98 -12.79
C ARG A 11 -6.20 -13.00 -14.32
N PRO A 12 -7.39 -12.84 -14.92
CA PRO A 12 -7.51 -12.77 -16.37
C PRO A 12 -6.77 -11.53 -16.90
N GLU A 13 -6.27 -11.65 -18.12
CA GLU A 13 -5.52 -10.59 -18.76
C GLU A 13 -6.43 -9.39 -19.08
N SER A 14 -6.04 -8.20 -18.62
CA SER A 14 -6.81 -6.96 -18.82
C SER A 14 -6.03 -6.00 -19.72
N LEU A 15 -6.70 -5.42 -20.73
CA LEU A 15 -6.10 -4.39 -21.58
C LEU A 15 -5.64 -3.18 -20.75
N PHE A 16 -6.42 -2.82 -19.72
CA PHE A 16 -6.05 -1.77 -18.77
C PHE A 16 -4.73 -2.11 -18.07
N ALA A 17 -4.58 -3.33 -17.55
CA ALA A 17 -3.35 -3.76 -16.91
C ALA A 17 -2.17 -3.75 -17.90
N LYS A 18 -2.38 -4.14 -19.16
CA LYS A 18 -1.30 -4.08 -20.15
C LYS A 18 -0.74 -2.69 -20.35
N ILE A 19 -1.64 -1.69 -20.42
CA ILE A 19 -1.26 -0.29 -20.63
C ILE A 19 -0.69 0.31 -19.35
N PHE A 20 -1.36 0.11 -18.21
CA PHE A 20 -1.02 0.76 -16.96
C PHE A 20 0.23 0.18 -16.30
N SER A 21 0.45 -1.13 -16.41
CA SER A 21 1.44 -1.83 -15.61
C SER A 21 2.45 -2.64 -16.42
N TYR A 22 2.96 -2.01 -17.48
CA TYR A 22 4.04 -2.54 -18.31
C TYR A 22 3.75 -3.97 -18.79
N ASN A 23 2.65 -4.13 -19.51
CA ASN A 23 2.17 -5.42 -19.98
C ASN A 23 1.78 -6.41 -18.85
N ALA A 24 1.14 -5.91 -17.78
CA ALA A 24 0.72 -6.71 -16.63
C ALA A 24 1.87 -7.48 -15.95
N THR A 25 3.03 -6.83 -15.80
CA THR A 25 4.22 -7.42 -15.14
C THR A 25 4.42 -6.93 -13.70
N ASP A 26 3.48 -6.16 -13.16
CA ASP A 26 3.53 -5.73 -11.77
C ASP A 26 2.99 -6.79 -10.79
N ILE A 27 3.13 -6.53 -9.49
CA ILE A 27 2.71 -7.44 -8.41
C ILE A 27 1.18 -7.59 -8.28
N GLU A 28 0.41 -6.61 -8.74
CA GLU A 28 -1.05 -6.60 -8.64
C GLU A 28 -1.70 -7.28 -9.84
N PHE A 29 -1.30 -6.96 -11.07
CA PHE A 29 -1.97 -7.46 -12.28
C PHE A 29 -1.32 -8.64 -12.96
N SER A 30 -0.08 -9.04 -12.61
CA SER A 30 0.51 -10.22 -13.25
C SER A 30 -0.23 -11.51 -12.92
N GLN A 31 -0.32 -12.39 -13.90
CA GLN A 31 -0.91 -13.71 -13.75
C GLN A 31 -0.17 -14.53 -12.69
N TYR A 32 -0.91 -15.38 -11.97
CA TYR A 32 -0.32 -16.26 -10.99
C TYR A 32 0.64 -17.26 -11.66
N GLY A 33 1.90 -17.22 -11.24
CA GLY A 33 2.96 -18.07 -11.77
C GLY A 33 4.27 -17.81 -11.03
N ASP A 34 5.36 -18.43 -11.49
CA ASP A 34 6.68 -18.30 -10.85
C ASP A 34 7.16 -16.85 -10.80
N TYR A 35 6.91 -16.09 -11.86
CA TYR A 35 7.22 -14.67 -11.92
C TYR A 35 6.55 -13.88 -10.79
N TRP A 36 5.21 -13.96 -10.69
CA TRP A 36 4.47 -13.28 -9.63
C TRP A 36 4.93 -13.70 -8.24
N ARG A 37 5.20 -15.00 -8.02
CA ARG A 37 5.71 -15.52 -6.75
C ARG A 37 7.07 -14.91 -6.40
N GLN A 38 7.97 -14.75 -7.38
CA GLN A 38 9.27 -14.11 -7.18
C GLN A 38 9.14 -12.63 -6.84
N VAL A 39 8.35 -11.87 -7.61
CA VAL A 39 8.10 -10.44 -7.36
C VAL A 39 7.48 -10.26 -5.97
N ARG A 40 6.45 -11.05 -5.62
CA ARG A 40 5.83 -11.03 -4.29
C ARG A 40 6.84 -11.30 -3.17
N LYS A 41 7.74 -12.27 -3.36
CA LYS A 41 8.80 -12.57 -2.39
C LYS A 41 9.76 -11.40 -2.24
N ILE A 42 10.18 -10.77 -3.33
CA ILE A 42 11.06 -9.60 -3.31
C ILE A 42 10.39 -8.44 -2.56
N CYS A 43 9.16 -8.08 -2.91
CA CYS A 43 8.41 -7.02 -2.23
C CYS A 43 8.25 -7.32 -0.73
N THR A 44 7.92 -8.56 -0.38
CA THR A 44 7.76 -8.97 1.02
C THR A 44 9.06 -8.84 1.81
N VAL A 45 10.19 -9.28 1.25
CA VAL A 45 11.48 -9.25 1.95
C VAL A 45 12.07 -7.84 2.00
N LYS A 46 12.00 -7.10 0.90
CA LYS A 46 12.71 -5.83 0.74
C LYS A 46 11.89 -4.62 1.18
N LEU A 47 10.57 -4.63 0.98
CA LEU A 47 9.69 -3.48 1.25
C LEU A 47 8.82 -3.71 2.48
N LEU A 48 8.17 -4.88 2.57
CA LEU A 48 7.14 -5.16 3.57
C LEU A 48 7.62 -6.03 4.74
N SER A 49 8.93 -6.17 4.94
CA SER A 49 9.47 -6.93 6.07
C SER A 49 9.27 -6.16 7.36
N ALA A 50 9.09 -6.88 8.48
CA ALA A 50 8.91 -6.26 9.80
C ALA A 50 10.03 -5.25 10.13
N LYS A 51 11.28 -5.60 9.80
CA LYS A 51 12.43 -4.70 9.96
C LYS A 51 12.28 -3.41 9.14
N ARG A 52 11.86 -3.51 7.87
CA ARG A 52 11.67 -2.34 7.00
C ARG A 52 10.49 -1.48 7.48
N VAL A 53 9.37 -2.11 7.83
CA VAL A 53 8.19 -1.42 8.38
C VAL A 53 8.52 -0.68 9.69
N GLN A 54 9.33 -1.28 10.56
CA GLN A 54 9.79 -0.65 11.79
C GLN A 54 10.75 0.51 11.53
N SER A 55 11.61 0.43 10.50
CA SER A 55 12.52 1.54 10.16
C SER A 55 11.78 2.82 9.75
N PHE A 56 10.56 2.70 9.21
CA PHE A 56 9.69 3.85 8.88
C PHE A 56 8.75 4.27 10.01
N ARG A 57 8.91 3.71 11.22
CA ARG A 57 8.02 4.01 12.36
C ARG A 57 8.00 5.49 12.71
N PHE A 58 9.16 6.14 12.73
CA PHE A 58 9.29 7.55 13.08
C PHE A 58 8.43 8.46 12.17
N ILE A 59 8.43 8.20 10.86
CA ILE A 59 7.63 8.95 9.89
C ILE A 59 6.13 8.82 10.21
N ARG A 60 5.66 7.59 10.49
CA ARG A 60 4.25 7.37 10.85
C ARG A 60 3.87 8.09 12.15
N GLU A 61 4.74 8.03 13.17
CA GLU A 61 4.50 8.72 14.44
C GLU A 61 4.47 10.25 14.26
N GLU A 62 5.35 10.80 13.41
CA GLU A 62 5.36 12.23 13.07
C GLU A 62 4.04 12.65 12.40
N GLU A 63 3.59 11.93 11.37
CA GLU A 63 2.37 12.28 10.63
C GLU A 63 1.10 12.11 11.48
N VAL A 64 1.01 11.04 12.28
CA VAL A 64 -0.10 10.85 13.22
C VAL A 64 -0.12 11.94 14.29
N SER A 65 1.04 12.33 14.82
CA SER A 65 1.13 13.44 15.80
C SER A 65 0.63 14.76 15.21
N LYS A 66 0.95 15.05 13.94
CA LYS A 66 0.44 16.24 13.25
C LYS A 66 -1.07 16.24 13.14
N VAL A 67 -1.66 15.14 12.67
CA VAL A 67 -3.12 15.04 12.55
C VAL A 67 -3.78 15.14 13.91
N ALA A 68 -3.23 14.49 14.95
CA ALA A 68 -3.73 14.60 16.31
C ALA A 68 -3.73 16.06 16.82
N LYS A 69 -2.66 16.82 16.57
CA LYS A 69 -2.60 18.26 16.93
C LYS A 69 -3.68 19.08 16.24
N ILE A 70 -3.92 18.83 14.94
CA ILE A 70 -4.97 19.55 14.22
C ILE A 70 -6.35 19.20 14.80
N ILE A 71 -6.61 17.93 15.12
CA ILE A 71 -7.85 17.49 15.74
C ILE A 71 -8.05 18.18 17.09
N CYS A 72 -7.05 18.14 17.98
CA CYS A 72 -7.11 18.79 19.28
C CYS A 72 -7.33 20.32 19.17
N GLY A 73 -6.74 20.97 18.16
CA GLY A 73 -6.91 22.40 17.92
C GLY A 73 -8.22 22.79 17.24
N SER A 74 -9.03 21.81 16.81
CA SER A 74 -10.28 22.01 16.07
C SER A 74 -11.55 21.83 16.92
N GLU A 75 -11.42 21.98 18.23
CA GLU A 75 -12.55 21.86 19.15
C GLU A 75 -13.68 22.84 18.78
N GLY A 76 -14.91 22.31 18.71
CA GLY A 76 -16.09 23.08 18.29
C GLY A 76 -16.19 23.35 16.78
N SER A 77 -15.24 22.90 15.96
CA SER A 77 -15.26 23.05 14.50
C SER A 77 -15.67 21.76 13.78
N ILE A 78 -16.31 21.90 12.63
CA ILE A 78 -16.60 20.78 11.73
C ILE A 78 -15.35 20.48 10.90
N VAL A 79 -14.85 19.26 11.00
CA VAL A 79 -13.61 18.83 10.33
C VAL A 79 -13.88 17.72 9.34
N ASN A 80 -13.27 17.82 8.16
CA ASN A 80 -13.30 16.76 7.14
C ASN A 80 -12.20 15.72 7.41
N MET A 81 -12.61 14.58 8.00
CA MET A 81 -11.73 13.45 8.32
C MET A 81 -11.10 12.80 7.09
N SER A 82 -11.80 12.75 5.94
CA SER A 82 -11.26 12.15 4.71
C SER A 82 -10.03 12.93 4.20
N SER A 83 -10.10 14.26 4.26
CA SER A 83 -8.97 15.13 3.90
C SER A 83 -7.77 14.93 4.85
N MET A 84 -8.03 14.80 6.16
CA MET A 84 -6.99 14.55 7.16
C MET A 84 -6.32 13.19 7.00
N ILE A 85 -7.09 12.13 6.78
CA ILE A 85 -6.52 10.79 6.56
C ILE A 85 -5.70 10.78 5.27
N SER A 86 -6.18 11.47 4.23
CA SER A 86 -5.46 11.59 2.96
C SER A 86 -4.16 12.39 3.07
N SER A 87 -3.99 13.26 4.08
CA SER A 87 -2.72 13.97 4.28
C SER A 87 -1.64 13.09 4.90
N LEU A 88 -2.01 12.05 5.67
CA LEU A 88 -1.07 11.06 6.22
C LEU A 88 -0.29 10.31 5.13
N LEU A 89 -0.86 10.18 3.93
CA LEU A 89 -0.27 9.44 2.81
C LEU A 89 0.67 10.28 1.94
N ARG A 90 0.73 11.60 2.14
CA ARG A 90 1.18 12.54 1.09
C ARG A 90 2.69 12.84 1.08
N LYS A 91 3.43 12.40 2.08
CA LYS A 91 4.81 12.88 2.32
C LYS A 91 5.93 12.00 1.75
N GLU A 92 5.64 10.85 1.16
CA GLU A 92 6.66 9.92 0.64
C GLU A 92 7.01 10.08 -0.85
N PHE A 93 6.43 11.06 -1.57
CA PHE A 93 6.64 11.23 -3.02
C PHE A 93 6.98 12.67 -3.46
N SER A 94 7.72 13.44 -2.64
CA SER A 94 8.28 14.74 -3.05
C SER A 94 9.78 14.82 -2.81
#